data_AF-A0A430KY20-F1
#
_entry.id   AF-A0A430KY20-F1
#
_cell.length_a   1.000
_cell.length_b   1.000
_cell.length_c   1.000
_cell.angle_alpha   90.00
_cell.angle_beta   90.00
_cell.angle_gamma   90.00
#
_symmetry.space_group_name_H-M   'P 1'
#
loop_
_entity.id
_entity.type
_entity.pdbx_description
1 polymer ?
#
loop_
_entity_poly.entity_id
_entity_poly.type
_entity_poly.pdbx_seq_one_letter_code
_entity_poly.pdbx_strand_id
1 'polypeptide(L)'
;MAEALGIVASLAALIQLAGYAREFSSALYRFSKDAGIAMWEIQNFANNARAFSHMVLAADVSLRKFCREHSNSAVLAYIARHRILDVIAEQSNVVRIDLMNAMERLKSRSGSRFPVVAYIKWTFQKNSVLALFPAMESIKVDLQLMILIAMLETINTPANLEPSSHQADKKDERDYEM
;
A
#
# COMPACT_ATOMS: atom_id res chain seq x y z
N MET A 1 -7.26 20.56 10.91
CA MET A 1 -7.73 19.38 11.68
C MET A 1 -8.82 18.59 10.95
N ALA A 2 -9.81 19.25 10.31
CA ALA A 2 -10.85 18.56 9.54
C ALA A 2 -10.29 17.79 8.33
N GLU A 3 -9.19 18.29 7.75
CA GLU A 3 -8.48 17.71 6.62
C GLU A 3 -7.86 16.35 6.98
N ALA A 4 -7.18 16.28 8.13
CA ALA A 4 -6.60 15.03 8.64
C ALA A 4 -7.68 13.99 8.97
N LEU A 5 -8.85 14.41 9.46
CA LEU A 5 -9.98 13.50 9.72
C LEU A 5 -10.60 12.95 8.43
N GLY A 6 -10.76 13.79 7.41
CA GLY A 6 -11.24 13.37 6.09
C GLY A 6 -10.28 12.35 5.44
N ILE A 7 -8.98 12.61 5.51
CA ILE A 7 -7.94 11.72 5.01
C ILE A 7 -8.00 10.34 5.72
N VAL A 8 -8.10 10.34 7.05
CA VAL A 8 -8.17 9.11 7.85
C VAL A 8 -9.41 8.27 7.52
N ALA A 9 -10.53 8.91 7.18
CA ALA A 9 -11.75 8.23 6.72
C ALA A 9 -11.56 7.57 5.35
N SER A 10 -10.96 8.28 4.37
CA SER A 10 -10.72 7.74 3.02
C SER A 10 -9.73 6.55 3.03
N LEU A 11 -8.84 6.46 4.01
CA LEU A 11 -7.93 5.31 4.18
C LEU A 11 -8.65 4.01 4.59
N ALA A 12 -9.89 4.04 5.09
CA ALA A 12 -10.61 2.82 5.48
C ALA A 12 -10.85 1.86 4.30
N ALA A 13 -11.10 2.40 3.10
CA ALA A 13 -11.26 1.60 1.88
C ALA A 13 -9.99 0.83 1.51
N LEU A 14 -8.81 1.41 1.78
CA LEU A 14 -7.51 0.77 1.54
C LEU A 14 -7.28 -0.43 2.45
N ILE A 15 -7.66 -0.32 3.73
CA ILE A 15 -7.56 -1.44 4.67
C ILE A 15 -8.41 -2.62 4.19
N GLN A 16 -9.64 -2.36 3.73
CA GLN A 16 -10.50 -3.40 3.16
C GLN A 16 -9.85 -4.02 1.92
N LEU A 17 -9.35 -3.20 1.00
CA LEU A 17 -8.65 -3.68 -0.20
C LEU A 17 -7.46 -4.59 0.16
N ALA A 18 -6.65 -4.19 1.14
CA ALA A 18 -5.53 -4.99 1.62
C ALA A 18 -5.99 -6.36 2.18
N GLY A 19 -7.12 -6.38 2.90
CA GLY A 19 -7.76 -7.61 3.37
C GLY A 19 -8.14 -8.54 2.21
N TYR A 20 -8.84 -8.02 1.21
CA TYR A 20 -9.23 -8.80 0.03
C TYR A 20 -8.03 -9.32 -0.77
N ALA A 21 -6.98 -8.51 -0.94
CA ALA A 21 -5.76 -8.95 -1.60
C ALA A 21 -5.06 -10.09 -0.84
N ARG A 22 -5.07 -10.06 0.50
CA ARG A 22 -4.54 -11.13 1.35
C ARG A 22 -5.37 -12.42 1.25
N GLU A 23 -6.69 -12.30 1.24
CA GLU A 23 -7.58 -13.45 1.04
C GLU A 23 -7.42 -14.06 -0.35
N PHE A 24 -7.34 -13.22 -1.38
CA PHE A 24 -7.10 -13.64 -2.75
C PHE A 24 -5.76 -14.38 -2.90
N SER A 25 -4.68 -13.83 -2.32
CA SER A 25 -3.38 -14.51 -2.22
C SER A 25 -3.52 -15.89 -1.57
N SER A 26 -4.25 -15.98 -0.46
CA SER A 26 -4.48 -17.25 0.24
C SER A 26 -5.28 -18.24 -0.59
N ALA A 27 -6.27 -17.79 -1.36
CA ALA A 27 -7.02 -18.62 -2.30
C ALA A 27 -6.14 -19.15 -3.42
N LEU A 28 -5.26 -18.31 -4.00
CA LEU A 28 -4.28 -18.73 -5.01
C LEU A 28 -3.32 -19.78 -4.45
N TYR A 29 -2.79 -19.61 -3.23
CA TYR A 29 -1.93 -20.63 -2.62
C TYR A 29 -2.64 -21.96 -2.44
N ARG A 30 -3.90 -21.95 -1.98
CA ARG A 30 -4.69 -23.17 -1.84
C ARG A 30 -4.88 -23.85 -3.19
N PHE A 31 -5.26 -23.09 -4.21
CA PHE A 31 -5.41 -23.59 -5.57
C PHE A 31 -4.10 -24.14 -6.16
N SER A 32 -2.95 -23.52 -5.84
CA SER A 32 -1.64 -23.96 -6.34
C SER A 32 -1.27 -25.39 -5.92
N LYS A 33 -1.76 -25.86 -4.78
CA LYS A 33 -1.48 -27.21 -4.25
C LYS A 33 -1.99 -28.32 -5.18
N ASP A 34 -3.05 -28.04 -5.91
CA ASP A 34 -3.72 -29.01 -6.79
C ASP A 34 -3.37 -28.78 -8.27
N ALA A 35 -2.62 -27.73 -8.60
CA ALA A 35 -2.45 -27.24 -9.97
C ALA A 35 -1.27 -27.86 -10.76
N GLY A 36 -0.56 -28.82 -10.16
CA GLY A 36 0.55 -29.54 -10.79
C GLY A 36 1.60 -28.58 -11.38
N ILE A 37 1.76 -28.62 -12.71
CA ILE A 37 2.78 -27.85 -13.44
C ILE A 37 2.60 -26.32 -13.28
N ALA A 38 1.37 -25.83 -13.07
CA ALA A 38 1.12 -24.39 -12.88
C ALA A 38 1.38 -23.89 -11.45
N MET A 39 1.76 -24.77 -10.52
CA MET A 39 1.93 -24.42 -9.10
C MET A 39 2.83 -23.19 -8.90
N TRP A 40 4.02 -23.17 -9.49
CA TRP A 40 4.98 -22.08 -9.32
C TRP A 40 4.45 -20.74 -9.84
N GLU A 41 3.81 -20.77 -11.01
CA GLU A 41 3.19 -19.58 -11.61
C GLU A 41 2.08 -19.02 -10.71
N ILE A 42 1.18 -19.89 -10.22
CA ILE A 42 0.08 -19.49 -9.34
C ILE A 42 0.63 -18.92 -8.01
N GLN A 43 1.70 -19.51 -7.48
CA GLN A 43 2.36 -19.00 -6.28
C GLN A 43 3.01 -17.64 -6.50
N ASN A 44 3.59 -17.39 -7.67
CA ASN A 44 4.11 -16.07 -8.02
C ASN A 44 3.00 -15.01 -8.00
N PHE A 45 1.82 -15.34 -8.56
CA PHE A 45 0.66 -14.45 -8.48
C PHE A 45 0.16 -14.26 -7.05
N ALA A 46 0.19 -15.32 -6.23
CA ALA A 46 -0.14 -15.23 -4.81
C ALA A 46 0.83 -14.32 -4.04
N ASN A 47 2.13 -14.40 -4.34
CA ASN A 47 3.16 -13.54 -3.77
C ASN A 47 2.91 -12.07 -4.13
N ASN A 48 2.62 -11.77 -5.40
CA ASN A 48 2.33 -10.41 -5.85
C ASN A 48 1.10 -9.82 -5.14
N ALA A 49 0.02 -10.61 -5.01
CA ALA A 49 -1.16 -10.18 -4.26
C ALA A 49 -0.88 -9.93 -2.77
N ARG A 50 -0.03 -10.75 -2.14
CA ARG A 50 0.40 -10.54 -0.76
C ARG A 50 1.28 -9.30 -0.61
N ALA A 51 2.24 -9.12 -1.51
CA ALA A 51 3.13 -7.95 -1.52
C ALA A 51 2.34 -6.65 -1.66
N PHE A 52 1.33 -6.63 -2.54
CA PHE A 52 0.40 -5.53 -2.66
C PHE A 52 -0.35 -5.25 -1.33
N SER A 53 -0.94 -6.28 -0.71
CA SER A 53 -1.61 -6.15 0.59
C SER A 53 -0.70 -5.52 1.65
N HIS A 54 0.54 -6.00 1.77
CA HIS A 54 1.51 -5.44 2.73
C HIS A 54 1.85 -3.99 2.44
N MET A 55 2.02 -3.63 1.17
CA MET A 55 2.32 -2.26 0.77
C MET A 55 1.15 -1.34 1.15
N VAL A 56 -0.09 -1.72 0.84
CA VAL A 56 -1.28 -0.93 1.19
C VAL A 56 -1.39 -0.70 2.70
N LEU A 57 -1.11 -1.73 3.52
CA LEU A 57 -1.09 -1.59 4.98
C LEU A 57 0.05 -0.68 5.46
N ALA A 58 1.24 -0.80 4.88
CA ALA A 58 2.36 0.07 5.20
C ALA A 58 2.07 1.54 4.85
N ALA A 59 1.37 1.77 3.72
CA ALA A 59 0.92 3.09 3.31
C ALA A 59 -0.10 3.68 4.29
N ASP A 60 -1.11 2.90 4.68
CA ASP A 60 -2.11 3.33 5.68
C ASP A 60 -1.44 3.75 7.00
N VAL A 61 -0.55 2.92 7.54
CA VAL A 61 0.17 3.22 8.79
C VAL A 61 1.02 4.48 8.65
N SER A 62 1.77 4.60 7.56
CA SER A 62 2.68 5.74 7.32
C SER A 62 1.90 7.04 7.17
N LEU A 63 0.82 7.04 6.38
CA LEU A 63 -0.02 8.21 6.15
C LEU A 63 -0.80 8.62 7.41
N ARG A 64 -1.35 7.66 8.18
CA ARG A 64 -2.00 7.97 9.47
C ARG A 64 -1.02 8.60 10.45
N LYS A 65 0.20 8.08 10.53
CA LYS A 65 1.26 8.65 11.38
C LYS A 65 1.57 10.09 10.94
N PHE A 66 1.81 10.28 9.65
CA PHE A 66 2.08 11.60 9.08
C PHE A 66 0.96 12.61 9.36
N CYS A 67 -0.30 12.20 9.19
CA CYS A 67 -1.46 13.06 9.48
C CYS A 67 -1.56 13.49 10.95
N ARG A 68 -1.15 12.62 11.88
CA ARG A 68 -1.14 12.94 13.32
C ARG A 68 -0.02 13.90 13.67
N GLU A 69 1.17 13.68 13.11
CA GLU A 69 2.38 14.45 13.42
C GLU A 69 2.41 15.81 12.71
N HIS A 70 1.83 15.90 11.51
CA HIS A 70 1.92 17.08 10.64
C HIS A 70 0.54 17.59 10.22
N SER A 71 -0.37 17.79 11.17
CA SER A 71 -1.77 18.16 10.90
C SER A 71 -1.99 19.46 10.11
N ASN A 72 -0.96 20.31 9.98
CA ASN A 72 -0.96 21.56 9.20
C ASN A 72 -0.07 21.50 7.95
N SER A 73 0.30 20.30 7.49
CA SER A 73 1.12 20.07 6.30
C SER A 73 0.46 20.67 5.04
N ALA A 74 1.27 21.32 4.20
CA ALA A 74 0.83 21.84 2.91
C ALA A 74 0.50 20.69 1.94
N VAL A 75 1.20 19.56 2.05
CA VAL A 75 0.88 18.34 1.30
C VAL A 75 -0.49 17.79 1.70
N LEU A 76 -0.82 17.73 2.99
CA LEU A 76 -2.15 17.29 3.43
C LEU A 76 -3.25 18.22 2.93
N ALA A 77 -3.03 19.53 2.97
CA ALA A 77 -3.96 20.51 2.42
C ALA A 77 -4.16 20.31 0.90
N TYR A 78 -3.07 20.03 0.15
CA TYR A 78 -3.14 19.72 -1.27
C TYR A 78 -3.90 18.41 -1.55
N ILE A 79 -3.57 17.33 -0.83
CA ILE A 79 -4.24 16.03 -0.95
C ILE A 79 -5.75 16.17 -0.68
N ALA A 80 -6.13 16.89 0.37
CA ALA A 80 -7.52 17.14 0.72
C ALA A 80 -8.24 17.99 -0.34
N ARG A 81 -7.62 19.10 -0.77
CA ARG A 81 -8.20 20.01 -1.77
C ARG A 81 -8.46 19.33 -3.11
N HIS A 82 -7.55 18.47 -3.54
CA HIS A 82 -7.63 17.76 -4.82
C HIS A 82 -8.31 16.39 -4.71
N ARG A 83 -8.81 16.01 -3.53
CA ARG A 83 -9.50 14.73 -3.28
C ARG A 83 -8.74 13.50 -3.78
N ILE A 84 -7.41 13.54 -3.66
CA ILE A 84 -6.53 12.49 -4.21
C ILE A 84 -6.86 11.13 -3.60
N LEU A 85 -7.09 11.09 -2.28
CA LEU A 85 -7.45 9.86 -1.59
C LEU A 85 -8.85 9.34 -1.94
N ASP A 86 -9.78 10.21 -2.34
CA ASP A 86 -11.11 9.78 -2.76
C ASP A 86 -11.04 9.07 -4.12
N VAL A 87 -10.21 9.58 -5.03
CA VAL A 87 -9.95 8.94 -6.33
C VAL A 87 -9.29 7.57 -6.13
N ILE A 88 -8.28 7.50 -5.26
CA ILE A 88 -7.62 6.23 -4.92
C ILE A 88 -8.60 5.27 -4.24
N ALA A 89 -9.47 5.76 -3.35
CA ALA A 89 -10.48 4.94 -2.69
C ALA A 89 -11.50 4.38 -3.69
N GLU A 90 -11.91 5.15 -4.69
CA GLU A 90 -12.81 4.68 -5.75
C GLU A 90 -12.16 3.60 -6.61
N GLN A 91 -10.92 3.83 -7.07
CA GLN A 91 -10.16 2.80 -7.79
C GLN A 91 -9.96 1.55 -6.94
N SER A 92 -9.71 1.73 -5.63
CA SER A 92 -9.57 0.65 -4.66
C SER A 92 -10.85 -0.18 -4.54
N ASN A 93 -12.02 0.45 -4.60
CA ASN A 93 -13.30 -0.25 -4.60
C ASN A 93 -13.50 -1.11 -5.84
N VAL A 94 -13.11 -0.61 -7.03
CA VAL A 94 -13.15 -1.39 -8.27
C VAL A 94 -12.25 -2.62 -8.16
N VAL A 95 -10.98 -2.44 -7.76
CA VAL A 95 -10.03 -3.55 -7.61
C VAL A 95 -10.50 -4.54 -6.54
N ARG A 96 -11.13 -4.07 -5.46
CA ARG A 96 -11.72 -4.90 -4.42
C ARG A 96 -12.80 -5.83 -4.99
N ILE A 97 -13.71 -5.30 -5.79
CA ILE A 97 -14.78 -6.08 -6.44
C ILE A 97 -14.17 -7.12 -7.38
N ASP A 98 -13.17 -6.74 -8.16
CA ASP A 98 -12.53 -7.66 -9.11
C ASP A 98 -11.74 -8.77 -8.41
N LEU A 99 -11.04 -8.47 -7.31
CA LEU A 99 -10.40 -9.47 -6.45
C LEU A 99 -11.42 -10.45 -5.87
N MET A 100 -12.57 -9.94 -5.40
CA MET A 100 -13.64 -10.77 -4.85
C MET A 100 -14.21 -11.71 -5.92
N ASN A 101 -14.52 -11.19 -7.10
CA ASN A 101 -15.01 -11.97 -8.24
C ASN A 101 -13.99 -13.05 -8.67
N ALA A 102 -12.71 -12.68 -8.74
CA ALA A 102 -11.64 -13.62 -9.08
C ALA A 102 -11.47 -14.71 -8.01
N MET A 103 -11.59 -14.34 -6.73
CA MET A 103 -11.54 -15.28 -5.61
C MET A 103 -12.71 -16.28 -5.63
N GLU A 104 -13.94 -15.82 -5.91
CA GLU A 104 -15.09 -16.70 -6.04
C GLU A 104 -14.93 -17.70 -7.19
N ARG A 105 -14.43 -17.22 -8.34
CA ARG A 105 -14.11 -18.08 -9.49
C ARG A 105 -13.07 -19.13 -9.12
N LEU A 106 -11.99 -18.74 -8.43
CA LEU A 106 -10.98 -19.65 -7.89
C LEU A 106 -11.59 -20.73 -6.99
N LYS A 107 -12.40 -20.32 -6.01
CA LYS A 107 -13.04 -21.22 -5.06
C LYS A 107 -13.98 -22.21 -5.78
N SER A 108 -14.82 -21.73 -6.69
CA SER A 108 -15.76 -22.57 -7.46
C SER A 108 -15.07 -23.62 -8.33
N ARG A 109 -13.82 -23.36 -8.74
CA ARG A 109 -13.05 -24.23 -9.64
C ARG A 109 -12.04 -25.11 -8.89
N SER A 110 -11.78 -24.83 -7.62
CA SER A 110 -10.89 -25.61 -6.74
C SER A 110 -11.45 -26.99 -6.42
N GLY A 111 -10.59 -27.92 -5.95
CA GLY A 111 -11.03 -29.24 -5.49
C GLY A 111 -11.13 -30.32 -6.58
N SER A 112 -10.51 -30.10 -7.74
CA SER A 112 -10.37 -31.18 -8.73
C SER A 112 -9.41 -32.24 -8.21
N ARG A 113 -9.83 -33.51 -8.18
CA ARG A 113 -8.92 -34.65 -7.88
C ARG A 113 -7.83 -34.85 -8.94
N PHE A 114 -8.03 -34.32 -10.14
CA PHE A 114 -7.11 -34.52 -11.27
C PHE A 114 -6.32 -33.23 -11.55
N PRO A 115 -4.97 -33.26 -11.45
CA PRO A 115 -4.12 -32.09 -11.67
C PRO A 115 -4.25 -31.48 -13.08
N VAL A 116 -4.47 -32.32 -14.10
CA VAL A 116 -4.67 -31.88 -15.49
C VAL A 116 -5.94 -31.01 -15.61
N VAL A 117 -7.01 -31.38 -14.92
CA VAL A 117 -8.26 -30.61 -14.92
C VAL A 117 -8.10 -29.30 -14.15
N ALA A 118 -7.32 -29.28 -13.06
CA ALA A 118 -6.97 -28.05 -12.35
C ALA A 118 -6.14 -27.10 -13.23
N TYR A 119 -5.18 -27.64 -13.99
CA TYR A 119 -4.39 -26.88 -14.95
C TYR A 119 -5.25 -26.25 -16.05
N ILE A 120 -6.18 -27.01 -16.65
CA ILE A 120 -7.10 -26.47 -17.67
C ILE A 120 -7.99 -25.38 -17.06
N LYS A 121 -8.54 -25.59 -15.86
CA LYS A 121 -9.32 -24.56 -15.16
C LYS A 121 -8.52 -23.29 -14.88
N TRP A 122 -7.22 -23.45 -14.57
CA TRP A 122 -6.29 -22.35 -14.38
C TRP A 122 -6.10 -21.54 -15.67
N THR A 123 -5.79 -22.20 -16.79
CA THR A 123 -5.54 -21.52 -18.07
C THR A 123 -6.73 -20.67 -18.50
N PHE A 124 -7.96 -21.16 -18.30
CA PHE A 124 -9.18 -20.39 -18.59
C PHE A 124 -9.39 -19.16 -17.70
N GLN A 125 -8.84 -19.12 -16.48
CA GLN A 125 -8.98 -17.93 -15.61
C GLN A 125 -7.74 -17.04 -15.59
N LYS A 126 -6.58 -17.56 -16.03
CA LYS A 126 -5.27 -16.90 -15.90
C LYS A 126 -5.32 -15.46 -16.39
N ASN A 127 -5.94 -15.21 -17.55
CA ASN A 127 -6.07 -13.86 -18.10
C ASN A 127 -6.86 -12.91 -17.19
N SER A 128 -7.93 -13.40 -16.55
CA SER A 128 -8.70 -12.58 -15.61
C SER A 128 -7.94 -12.26 -14.33
N VAL A 129 -7.10 -13.19 -13.85
CA VAL A 129 -6.19 -12.92 -12.71
C VAL A 129 -5.10 -11.95 -13.12
N LEU A 130 -4.53 -12.11 -14.32
CA LEU A 130 -3.49 -11.23 -14.83
C LEU A 130 -3.96 -9.79 -15.01
N ALA A 131 -5.23 -9.59 -15.41
CA ALA A 131 -5.83 -8.27 -15.57
C ALA A 131 -5.91 -7.47 -14.25
N LEU A 132 -5.82 -8.12 -13.08
CA LEU A 132 -5.84 -7.45 -11.78
C LEU A 132 -4.53 -6.73 -11.47
N PHE A 133 -3.40 -7.25 -11.96
CA PHE A 133 -2.08 -6.74 -11.57
C PHE A 133 -1.81 -5.30 -12.01
N PRO A 134 -2.16 -4.87 -13.24
CA PRO A 134 -2.00 -3.48 -13.62
C PRO A 134 -2.75 -2.51 -12.69
N ALA A 135 -3.98 -2.85 -12.31
CA ALA A 135 -4.78 -1.99 -11.43
C ALA A 135 -4.23 -1.96 -10.00
N MET A 136 -3.81 -3.11 -9.47
CA MET A 136 -3.11 -3.19 -8.19
C MET A 136 -1.78 -2.40 -8.20
N GLU A 137 -1.02 -2.49 -9.29
CA GLU A 137 0.25 -1.76 -9.41
C GLU A 137 0.02 -0.24 -9.49
N SER A 138 -1.03 0.21 -10.18
CA SER A 138 -1.41 1.64 -10.20
C SER A 138 -1.66 2.17 -8.79
N ILE A 139 -2.56 1.52 -8.03
CA ILE A 139 -2.85 1.92 -6.64
C ILE A 139 -1.57 1.88 -5.80
N LYS A 140 -0.71 0.88 -6.04
CA LYS A 140 0.54 0.76 -5.31
C LYS A 140 1.46 1.96 -5.55
N VAL A 141 1.65 2.33 -6.82
CA VAL A 141 2.47 3.47 -7.21
C VAL A 141 1.92 4.76 -6.62
N ASP A 142 0.60 4.97 -6.68
CA ASP A 142 -0.04 6.17 -6.12
C ASP A 142 0.17 6.30 -4.61
N LEU A 143 0.02 5.19 -3.88
CA LEU A 143 0.28 5.15 -2.44
C LEU A 143 1.75 5.40 -2.11
N GLN A 144 2.67 4.79 -2.87
CA GLN A 144 4.12 5.01 -2.69
C GLN A 144 4.50 6.47 -2.95
N LEU A 145 3.94 7.09 -3.99
CA LEU A 145 4.17 8.49 -4.30
C LEU A 145 3.70 9.40 -3.17
N MET A 146 2.52 9.13 -2.59
CA MET A 146 2.04 9.91 -1.43
C MET A 146 2.94 9.77 -0.21
N ILE A 147 3.43 8.57 0.10
CA ILE A 147 4.39 8.36 1.19
C ILE A 147 5.67 9.15 0.92
N LEU A 148 6.20 9.08 -0.30
CA LEU A 148 7.43 9.79 -0.67
C LEU A 148 7.28 11.31 -0.55
N ILE A 149 6.14 11.87 -0.99
CA ILE A 149 5.86 13.30 -0.87
C ILE A 149 5.75 13.71 0.60
N ALA A 150 5.06 12.92 1.43
CA ALA A 150 4.96 13.17 2.87
C ALA A 150 6.33 13.11 3.58
N MET A 151 7.16 12.13 3.21
CA MET A 151 8.54 12.03 3.73
C MET A 151 9.39 13.22 3.29
N LEU A 152 9.26 13.67 2.04
CA LEU A 152 10.02 14.80 1.51
C LEU A 152 9.67 16.10 2.25
N GLU A 153 8.39 16.35 2.53
CA GLU A 153 7.98 17.51 3.33
C GLU A 153 8.56 17.46 4.75
N THR A 154 8.61 16.27 5.36
CA THR A 154 9.19 16.09 6.71
C THR A 154 10.67 16.46 6.73
N ILE A 155 11.43 16.09 5.69
CA ILE A 155 12.86 16.41 5.57
C ILE A 155 13.08 17.92 5.35
N ASN A 156 12.23 18.56 4.54
CA ASN A 156 12.35 19.97 4.19
C ASN A 156 11.69 20.93 5.20
N THR A 157 11.12 20.42 6.30
CA THR A 157 10.55 21.26 7.35
C THR A 157 11.69 21.92 8.16
N PRO A 158 11.69 23.25 8.35
CA PRO A 158 12.82 24.01 8.91
C PRO A 158 13.26 23.59 10.32
N ALA A 159 12.45 22.83 11.07
CA ALA A 159 12.83 22.26 12.36
C ALA A 159 13.99 21.22 12.29
N ASN A 160 14.26 20.64 11.12
CA ASN A 160 15.39 19.72 10.90
C ASN A 160 16.65 20.41 10.37
N LEU A 161 16.62 21.73 10.15
CA LEU A 161 17.69 22.51 9.56
C LEU A 161 18.44 23.41 10.56
N GLU A 162 18.14 23.36 11.86
CA GLU A 162 18.97 24.08 12.83
C GLU A 162 20.38 23.48 12.87
N PRO A 163 21.41 24.21 12.42
CA PRO A 163 22.78 23.84 12.74
C PRO A 163 22.92 24.04 14.24
N SER A 164 23.48 23.06 14.94
CA SER A 164 23.87 23.19 16.35
C SER A 164 24.87 24.33 16.52
N SER A 165 24.40 25.57 16.67
CA SER A 165 25.21 26.77 16.94
C SER A 165 25.56 26.87 18.43
N HIS A 166 25.94 25.75 19.04
CA HIS A 166 26.44 25.71 20.41
C HIS A 166 27.77 24.97 20.47
N GLN A 167 28.76 25.49 19.73
CA GLN A 167 30.16 25.16 20.00
C GLN A 167 31.15 26.19 19.45
N ALA A 168 30.96 27.48 19.75
CA ALA A 168 32.01 28.48 19.51
C ALA A 168 31.79 29.78 20.32
N ASP A 169 31.59 29.71 21.64
CA ASP A 169 31.84 30.91 22.46
C ASP A 169 32.08 30.64 23.96
N LYS A 170 33.05 29.77 24.27
CA LYS A 170 33.64 29.67 25.62
C LYS A 170 35.13 29.40 25.51
N LYS A 171 35.87 30.35 24.94
CA LYS A 171 37.32 30.32 25.02
C LYS A 171 37.92 31.72 24.94
N ASP A 172 37.39 32.66 25.72
CA ASP A 172 38.07 33.95 25.91
C ASP A 172 37.59 34.67 27.18
N GLU A 173 37.90 34.13 28.37
CA GLU A 173 37.77 34.87 29.64
C GLU A 173 38.40 34.07 30.80
N ARG A 174 39.70 33.73 30.72
CA ARG A 174 40.47 33.26 31.89
C ARG A 174 41.96 33.62 31.83
N ASP A 175 42.28 34.74 31.19
CA ASP A 175 43.50 35.49 31.45
C ASP A 175 43.03 36.90 31.81
N TYR A 176 43.25 37.30 33.07
CA TYR A 176 43.10 38.65 33.67
C TYR A 176 42.33 38.62 35.00
N GLU A 177 42.87 37.92 36.00
CA GLU A 177 42.93 38.49 37.36
C GLU A 177 44.27 38.04 37.98
N MET A 178 45.18 39.00 38.07
CA MET A 178 46.44 38.97 38.82
C MET A 178 46.31 40.01 39.93
#